data_AF-A0A257MMG1-F1
#
_entry.id   AF-A0A257MMG1-F1
#
_cell.length_a   1.000
_cell.length_b   1.000
_cell.length_c   1.000
_cell.angle_alpha   90.00
_cell.angle_beta   90.00
_cell.angle_gamma   90.00
#
_symmetry.space_group_name_H-M   'P 1'
#
loop_
_entity.id
_entity.type
_entity.pdbx_description
1 polymer ?
#
loop_
_entity_poly.entity_id
_entity_poly.type
_entity_poly.pdbx_seq_one_letter_code
_entity_poly.pdbx_strand_id
1 'polypeptide(L)'
;MRSIIILIALLLAMASGTALGLPLQGSNENATVVIFGSSRMPVADENSTQEILKVDVGLMGADNSSYELLDQNDLAYYPGLYRPLSSGKQTVYFLTEIDSLFKLINVTPEGSDPINVKWWITPNASNDRIKVRYYGITDSSVNSDEQMLVLQVSVQNMANQSIYVTPYNFTLFDQWGWNYRPTMGFDAENVAPGSGTDRLLLGFTALPPVFRPAALAYDYGTPEAMVIEFEKDYVPLSDELVYGAASASNSVADNASAQAKMAAPAPVAQIANQTAASTEM
;
A
#
# COMPACT_ATOMS: atom_id res chain seq x y z
N MET A 1 20.58 8.63 -40.08
CA MET A 1 20.45 7.44 -39.20
C MET A 1 21.33 7.53 -37.95
N ARG A 2 21.44 8.70 -37.30
CA ARG A 2 22.12 8.87 -36.00
C ARG A 2 21.17 9.43 -34.93
N SER A 3 20.12 10.16 -35.34
CA SER A 3 19.10 10.71 -34.45
C SER A 3 18.06 9.70 -33.92
N ILE A 4 17.88 8.56 -34.61
CA ILE A 4 16.93 7.51 -34.16
C ILE A 4 17.52 6.68 -33.00
N ILE A 5 18.85 6.49 -32.97
CA ILE A 5 19.52 5.69 -31.93
C ILE A 5 19.55 6.45 -30.59
N ILE A 6 19.67 7.78 -30.61
CA ILE A 6 19.65 8.61 -29.40
C ILE A 6 18.24 8.64 -28.78
N LEU A 7 17.19 8.60 -29.60
CA LEU A 7 15.81 8.55 -29.11
C LEU A 7 15.47 7.20 -28.44
N ILE A 8 16.00 6.09 -28.96
CA ILE A 8 15.80 4.75 -28.39
C ILE A 8 16.59 4.60 -27.07
N ALA A 9 17.81 5.15 -26.97
CA ALA A 9 18.58 5.15 -25.73
C ALA A 9 17.92 6.01 -24.62
N LEU A 10 17.27 7.11 -24.99
CA LEU A 10 16.54 7.95 -24.04
C LEU A 10 15.19 7.34 -23.62
N LEU A 11 14.50 6.62 -24.53
CA LEU A 11 13.29 5.86 -24.18
C LEU A 11 13.59 4.65 -23.28
N LEU A 12 14.73 3.97 -23.47
CA LEU A 12 15.13 2.84 -22.62
C LEU A 12 15.61 3.28 -21.23
N ALA A 13 16.18 4.49 -21.10
CA ALA A 13 16.60 5.04 -19.81
C ALA A 13 15.41 5.45 -18.93
N MET A 14 14.27 5.84 -19.52
CA MET A 14 13.03 6.11 -18.78
C MET A 14 12.27 4.85 -18.36
N ALA A 15 12.62 3.67 -18.91
CA ALA A 15 12.06 2.37 -18.50
C ALA A 15 12.79 1.75 -17.29
N SER A 16 13.83 2.41 -16.77
CA SER A 16 14.62 1.94 -15.62
C SER A 16 14.41 2.83 -14.39
N GLY A 17 13.16 3.19 -14.09
CA GLY A 17 12.76 3.43 -12.72
C GLY A 17 12.56 2.07 -12.07
N THR A 18 13.54 1.56 -11.34
CA THR A 18 13.33 0.39 -10.47
C THR A 18 12.29 0.80 -9.42
N ALA A 19 11.03 0.46 -9.69
CA ALA A 19 9.95 0.47 -8.73
C ALA A 19 10.35 -0.43 -7.56
N LEU A 20 10.82 0.18 -6.48
CA LEU A 20 11.08 -0.46 -5.20
C LEU A 20 10.10 0.11 -4.19
N GLY A 21 8.80 -0.04 -4.45
CA GLY A 21 7.81 -0.15 -3.39
C GLY A 21 8.08 -1.46 -2.64
N LEU A 22 9.16 -1.50 -1.84
CA LEU A 22 9.49 -2.66 -1.04
C LEU A 22 8.32 -2.92 -0.08
N PRO A 23 7.90 -4.19 0.10
CA PRO A 23 6.89 -4.50 1.09
C PRO A 23 7.36 -4.00 2.46
N LEU A 24 6.44 -3.50 3.29
CA LEU A 24 6.81 -3.05 4.64
C LEU A 24 7.35 -4.25 5.39
N GLN A 25 8.56 -4.16 5.92
CA GLN A 25 9.20 -5.30 6.57
C GLN A 25 9.86 -4.90 7.88
N GLY A 26 9.94 -5.86 8.78
CA GLY A 26 10.71 -5.76 10.02
C GLY A 26 11.36 -7.11 10.31
N SER A 27 12.46 -7.11 11.04
CA SER A 27 13.17 -8.33 11.39
C SER A 27 13.76 -8.23 12.77
N ASN A 28 13.91 -9.38 13.43
CA ASN A 28 14.80 -9.55 14.57
C ASN A 28 15.83 -10.65 14.26
N GLU A 29 16.53 -11.14 15.28
CA GLU A 29 17.57 -12.18 15.10
C GLU A 29 17.02 -13.51 14.55
N ASN A 30 15.75 -13.82 14.80
CA ASN A 30 15.16 -15.13 14.54
C ASN A 30 14.16 -15.13 13.38
N ALA A 31 13.50 -14.00 13.11
CA ALA A 31 12.41 -13.94 12.14
C ALA A 31 12.39 -12.63 11.35
N THR A 32 11.76 -12.69 10.19
CA THR A 32 11.47 -11.54 9.33
C THR A 32 9.99 -11.55 8.98
N VAL A 33 9.37 -10.39 9.08
CA VAL A 33 7.97 -10.13 8.75
C VAL A 33 7.93 -9.22 7.55
N VAL A 34 7.04 -9.52 6.61
CA VAL A 34 6.84 -8.76 5.38
C VAL A 34 5.34 -8.53 5.20
N ILE A 35 4.89 -7.29 5.07
CA ILE A 35 3.51 -6.91 4.77
C ILE A 35 3.44 -6.61 3.28
N PHE A 36 2.68 -7.45 2.56
CA PHE A 36 2.52 -7.34 1.11
C PHE A 36 1.43 -6.35 0.70
N GLY A 37 0.47 -6.10 1.58
CA GLY A 37 -0.62 -5.17 1.32
C GLY A 37 -1.72 -5.27 2.36
N SER A 38 -2.69 -4.38 2.24
CA SER A 38 -3.89 -4.39 3.05
C SER A 38 -5.10 -3.94 2.24
N SER A 39 -6.27 -4.48 2.55
CA SER A 39 -7.56 -4.03 2.01
C SER A 39 -8.57 -3.85 3.13
N ARG A 40 -9.48 -2.91 2.95
CA ARG A 40 -10.61 -2.69 3.86
C ARG A 40 -11.84 -3.38 3.28
N MET A 41 -12.77 -3.79 4.12
CA MET A 41 -14.02 -4.41 3.67
C MET A 41 -15.13 -3.99 4.63
N PRO A 42 -16.25 -3.45 4.14
CA PRO A 42 -17.38 -3.16 5.01
C PRO A 42 -17.90 -4.46 5.65
N VAL A 43 -18.38 -4.37 6.88
CA VAL A 43 -19.16 -5.46 7.46
C VAL A 43 -20.55 -5.49 6.84
N ALA A 44 -21.25 -6.63 6.93
CA ALA A 44 -22.54 -6.81 6.26
C ALA A 44 -23.66 -5.88 6.78
N ASP A 45 -23.49 -5.29 7.96
CA ASP A 45 -24.42 -4.31 8.51
C ASP A 45 -24.06 -2.90 8.02
N GLU A 46 -24.95 -2.32 7.21
CA GLU A 46 -24.82 -0.98 6.62
C GLU A 46 -24.76 0.14 7.68
N ASN A 47 -25.24 -0.10 8.91
CA ASN A 47 -25.20 0.88 10.01
C ASN A 47 -24.01 0.66 10.95
N SER A 48 -23.14 -0.31 10.67
CA SER A 48 -22.00 -0.57 11.53
C SER A 48 -20.99 0.57 11.48
N THR A 49 -20.42 0.90 12.63
CA THR A 49 -19.26 1.78 12.73
C THR A 49 -17.94 1.02 12.58
N GLN A 50 -17.99 -0.25 12.17
CA GLN A 50 -16.83 -1.12 12.07
C GLN A 50 -16.59 -1.59 10.64
N GLU A 51 -15.34 -1.90 10.33
CA GLU A 51 -14.92 -2.52 9.08
C GLU A 51 -13.89 -3.62 9.34
N ILE A 52 -13.69 -4.47 8.34
CA ILE A 52 -12.68 -5.51 8.38
C ILE A 52 -11.46 -5.03 7.61
N LEU A 53 -10.34 -4.88 8.31
CA LEU A 53 -9.03 -4.68 7.69
C LEU A 53 -8.35 -6.03 7.48
N LYS A 54 -8.06 -6.35 6.22
CA LYS A 54 -7.31 -7.53 5.80
C LYS A 54 -5.86 -7.13 5.57
N VAL A 55 -4.92 -7.90 6.08
CA VAL A 55 -3.48 -7.64 5.97
C VAL A 55 -2.79 -8.88 5.47
N ASP A 56 -2.15 -8.79 4.31
CA ASP A 56 -1.39 -9.91 3.75
C ASP A 56 0.03 -9.88 4.30
N VAL A 57 0.37 -10.89 5.11
CA VAL A 57 1.64 -10.98 5.82
C VAL A 57 2.42 -12.22 5.39
N GLY A 58 3.72 -12.04 5.25
CA GLY A 58 4.73 -13.08 5.11
C GLY A 58 5.58 -13.18 6.38
N LEU A 59 5.82 -14.40 6.84
CA LEU A 59 6.71 -14.75 7.94
C LEU A 59 7.83 -15.63 7.39
N MET A 60 9.07 -15.30 7.75
CA MET A 60 10.25 -16.09 7.49
C MET A 60 10.97 -16.33 8.81
N GLY A 61 11.39 -17.57 9.07
CA GLY A 61 12.10 -17.94 10.31
C GLY A 61 11.20 -18.28 11.50
N ALA A 62 9.88 -18.21 11.35
CA ALA A 62 8.91 -18.68 12.33
C ALA A 62 7.70 -19.32 11.64
N ASP A 63 7.13 -20.35 12.27
CA ASP A 63 5.95 -21.07 11.75
C ASP A 63 4.64 -20.33 12.05
N ASN A 64 4.63 -19.50 13.10
CA ASN A 64 3.45 -18.74 13.52
C ASN A 64 3.84 -17.44 14.24
N SER A 65 2.88 -16.52 14.37
CA SER A 65 3.02 -15.29 15.16
C SER A 65 1.68 -14.78 15.67
N SER A 66 1.70 -14.03 16.78
CA SER A 66 0.59 -13.17 17.17
C SER A 66 0.73 -11.78 16.54
N TYR A 67 -0.39 -11.07 16.42
CA TYR A 67 -0.44 -9.74 15.83
C TYR A 67 -1.25 -8.80 16.69
N GLU A 68 -0.84 -7.55 16.71
CA GLU A 68 -1.56 -6.44 17.32
C GLU A 68 -1.40 -5.22 16.41
N LEU A 69 -2.52 -4.55 16.13
CA LEU A 69 -2.56 -3.36 15.29
C LEU A 69 -2.86 -2.15 16.16
N LEU A 70 -2.05 -1.11 16.05
CA LEU A 70 -2.25 0.15 16.76
C LEU A 70 -2.67 1.25 15.79
N ASP A 71 -3.68 2.01 16.20
CA ASP A 71 -4.10 3.22 15.49
C ASP A 71 -3.41 4.50 15.98
N GLN A 72 -3.71 5.61 15.30
CA GLN A 72 -3.23 6.95 15.64
C GLN A 72 -3.57 7.41 17.06
N ASN A 73 -4.60 6.82 17.67
CA ASN A 73 -5.09 7.15 19.01
C ASN A 73 -4.60 6.15 20.08
N ASP A 74 -3.64 5.28 19.73
CA ASP A 74 -3.13 4.22 20.60
C ASP A 74 -4.17 3.15 20.98
N LEU A 75 -5.24 3.01 20.19
CA LEU A 75 -6.17 1.88 20.36
C LEU A 75 -5.58 0.62 19.72
N ALA A 76 -5.62 -0.47 20.48
CA ALA A 76 -5.13 -1.78 20.08
C ALA A 76 -6.25 -2.65 19.51
N TYR A 77 -6.01 -3.20 18.33
CA TYR A 77 -6.88 -4.13 17.63
C TYR A 77 -6.19 -5.49 17.50
N TYR A 78 -6.94 -6.55 17.85
CA TYR A 78 -6.46 -7.93 17.77
C TYR A 78 -7.14 -8.66 16.61
N PRO A 79 -6.45 -9.61 15.96
CA PRO A 79 -7.04 -10.36 14.87
C PRO A 79 -8.25 -11.19 15.31
N GLY A 80 -9.32 -11.15 14.53
CA GLY A 80 -10.47 -12.03 14.69
C GLY A 80 -10.38 -13.31 13.86
N LEU A 81 -9.58 -13.29 12.78
CA LEU A 81 -9.43 -14.42 11.86
C LEU A 81 -8.05 -14.41 11.20
N TYR A 82 -7.55 -15.62 10.93
CA TYR A 82 -6.36 -15.88 10.12
C TYR A 82 -6.74 -16.76 8.94
N ARG A 83 -6.27 -16.41 7.74
CA ARG A 83 -6.44 -17.24 6.54
C ARG A 83 -5.09 -17.56 5.93
N PRO A 84 -4.63 -18.83 6.01
CA PRO A 84 -3.43 -19.25 5.32
C PRO A 84 -3.57 -19.08 3.80
N LEU A 85 -2.54 -18.55 3.14
CA LEU A 85 -2.47 -18.41 1.69
C LEU A 85 -1.49 -19.43 1.10
N SER A 86 -0.26 -19.44 1.61
CA SER A 86 0.79 -20.40 1.27
C SER A 86 1.73 -20.58 2.46
N SER A 87 2.73 -21.46 2.36
CA SER A 87 3.75 -21.59 3.41
C SER A 87 4.38 -20.23 3.73
N GLY A 88 4.39 -19.87 5.02
CA GLY A 88 4.86 -18.58 5.51
C GLY A 88 4.04 -17.37 5.07
N LYS A 89 2.87 -17.51 4.45
CA LYS A 89 2.00 -16.39 4.06
C LYS A 89 0.57 -16.57 4.53
N GLN A 90 0.00 -15.51 5.10
CA GLN A 90 -1.37 -15.49 5.58
C GLN A 90 -2.01 -14.11 5.46
N THR A 91 -3.34 -14.09 5.32
CA THR A 91 -4.13 -12.88 5.51
C THR A 91 -4.62 -12.83 6.96
N VAL A 92 -4.32 -11.74 7.65
CA VAL A 92 -4.76 -11.45 9.02
C VAL A 92 -5.94 -10.47 8.96
N TYR A 93 -7.02 -10.76 9.68
CA TYR A 93 -8.25 -9.97 9.66
C TYR A 93 -8.46 -9.28 11.00
N PHE A 94 -8.50 -7.95 10.98
CA PHE A 94 -8.79 -7.11 12.13
C PHE A 94 -10.19 -6.51 11.98
N LEU A 95 -10.98 -6.50 13.06
CA LEU A 95 -12.21 -5.72 13.13
C LEU A 95 -11.84 -4.36 13.72
N THR A 96 -12.00 -3.30 12.95
CA THR A 96 -11.53 -1.96 13.31
C THR A 96 -12.67 -0.96 13.21
N GLU A 97 -12.55 0.20 13.84
CA GLU A 97 -13.51 1.28 13.58
C GLU A 97 -13.34 1.76 12.14
N ILE A 98 -14.47 2.07 11.50
CA ILE A 98 -14.47 2.84 10.26
C ILE A 98 -13.68 4.12 10.55
N ASP A 99 -12.94 4.52 9.55
CA ASP A 99 -12.12 5.71 9.61
C ASP A 99 -10.78 5.62 10.35
N SER A 100 -10.51 4.49 10.99
CA SER A 100 -9.25 4.27 11.70
C SER A 100 -8.03 4.43 10.79
N LEU A 101 -7.04 5.14 11.31
CA LEU A 101 -5.74 5.28 10.69
C LEU A 101 -4.71 4.55 11.54
N PHE A 102 -4.05 3.55 10.96
CA PHE A 102 -3.13 2.65 11.66
C PHE A 102 -1.71 3.16 11.55
N LYS A 103 -0.94 3.08 12.65
CA LYS A 103 0.46 3.54 12.75
C LYS A 103 1.50 2.42 12.91
N LEU A 104 1.09 1.27 13.44
CA LEU A 104 1.99 0.18 13.77
C LEU A 104 1.27 -1.16 13.74
N ILE A 105 1.94 -2.21 13.25
CA ILE A 105 1.61 -3.59 13.59
C ILE A 105 2.77 -4.23 14.31
N ASN A 106 2.46 -4.73 15.50
CA ASN A 106 3.35 -5.55 16.30
C ASN A 106 3.12 -6.99 15.88
N VAL A 107 4.18 -7.66 15.45
CA VAL A 107 4.16 -9.07 15.11
C VAL A 107 5.07 -9.79 16.07
N THR A 108 4.55 -10.74 16.84
CA THR A 108 5.36 -11.51 17.79
C THR A 108 5.47 -12.95 17.28
N PRO A 109 6.57 -13.30 16.58
CA PRO A 109 6.81 -14.66 16.15
C PRO A 109 6.93 -15.61 17.34
N GLU A 110 6.48 -16.84 17.18
CA GLU A 110 6.54 -17.83 18.27
C GLU A 110 7.99 -18.05 18.74
N GLY A 111 8.23 -17.91 20.04
CA GLY A 111 9.56 -18.06 20.64
C GLY A 111 10.55 -16.94 20.31
N SER A 112 10.07 -15.78 19.84
CA SER A 112 10.89 -14.64 19.44
C SER A 112 10.39 -13.33 20.04
N ASP A 113 11.24 -12.32 20.06
CA ASP A 113 10.85 -10.97 20.49
C ASP A 113 9.89 -10.32 19.46
N PRO A 114 9.03 -9.37 19.90
CA PRO A 114 8.16 -8.64 18.97
C PRO A 114 8.95 -7.88 17.91
N ILE A 115 8.45 -7.93 16.68
CA ILE A 115 8.89 -7.15 15.52
C ILE A 115 7.85 -6.06 15.31
N ASN A 116 8.27 -4.81 15.46
CA ASN A 116 7.41 -3.66 15.25
C ASN A 116 7.54 -3.20 13.80
N VAL A 117 6.50 -3.40 13.00
CA VAL A 117 6.46 -2.91 11.63
C VAL A 117 5.69 -1.60 11.61
N LYS A 118 6.42 -0.51 11.35
CA LYS A 118 5.83 0.81 11.11
C LYS A 118 4.83 0.70 9.98
N TRP A 119 3.58 0.85 10.33
CA TRP A 119 2.47 0.73 9.41
C TRP A 119 1.68 2.00 9.51
N TRP A 120 2.11 3.01 8.79
CA TRP A 120 1.24 4.14 8.48
C TRP A 120 1.10 4.22 6.97
N ILE A 121 0.07 4.94 6.56
CA ILE A 121 0.03 5.90 5.48
C ILE A 121 -1.26 5.68 4.71
N THR A 122 -2.19 6.60 4.89
CA THR A 122 -3.12 6.94 3.82
C THR A 122 -2.42 7.98 2.97
N PRO A 123 -1.91 7.60 1.78
CA PRO A 123 -1.27 8.54 0.88
C PRO A 123 -2.19 9.73 0.69
N ASN A 124 -1.62 10.93 0.72
CA ASN A 124 -2.38 12.15 0.49
C ASN A 124 -1.59 13.08 -0.41
N ALA A 125 -2.32 13.85 -1.19
CA ALA A 125 -1.76 14.94 -1.97
C ALA A 125 -2.53 16.21 -1.62
N SER A 126 -1.82 17.33 -1.55
CA SER A 126 -2.42 18.61 -1.25
C SER A 126 -1.75 19.73 -2.03
N ASN A 127 -2.53 20.72 -2.42
CA ASN A 127 -2.06 22.03 -2.86
C ASN A 127 -2.52 23.09 -1.84
N ASP A 128 -2.48 24.36 -2.22
CA ASP A 128 -2.93 25.49 -1.40
C ASP A 128 -4.45 25.55 -1.19
N ARG A 129 -5.23 24.75 -1.93
CA ARG A 129 -6.70 24.83 -1.98
C ARG A 129 -7.40 23.54 -1.54
N ILE A 130 -6.81 22.39 -1.80
CA ILE A 130 -7.45 21.08 -1.67
C ILE A 130 -6.45 20.09 -1.09
N LYS A 131 -6.94 19.19 -0.24
CA LYS A 131 -6.21 18.00 0.21
C LYS A 131 -7.03 16.76 -0.09
N VAL A 132 -6.45 15.81 -0.80
CA VAL A 132 -7.04 14.51 -1.12
C VAL A 132 -6.31 13.45 -0.33
N ARG A 133 -7.06 12.55 0.33
CA ARG A 133 -6.50 11.42 1.07
C ARG A 133 -7.08 10.12 0.54
N TYR A 134 -6.21 9.12 0.36
CA TYR A 134 -6.56 7.78 -0.10
C TYR A 134 -6.49 6.77 1.04
N TYR A 135 -7.57 6.02 1.26
CA TYR A 135 -7.75 5.12 2.40
C TYR A 135 -7.54 3.64 2.08
N GLY A 136 -7.38 3.29 0.80
CA GLY A 136 -7.16 1.92 0.36
C GLY A 136 -8.21 1.44 -0.65
N ILE A 137 -8.07 0.16 -1.01
CA ILE A 137 -9.05 -0.60 -1.78
C ILE A 137 -10.07 -1.19 -0.80
N THR A 138 -11.35 -0.92 -1.02
CA THR A 138 -12.47 -1.43 -0.21
C THR A 138 -13.14 -2.65 -0.83
N ASP A 139 -13.01 -2.81 -2.14
CA ASP A 139 -13.49 -3.97 -2.87
C ASP A 139 -12.63 -4.22 -4.11
N SER A 140 -12.46 -5.48 -4.46
CA SER A 140 -11.70 -5.90 -5.63
C SER A 140 -12.19 -7.25 -6.13
N SER A 141 -12.31 -7.39 -7.44
CA SER A 141 -12.52 -8.69 -8.07
C SER A 141 -11.68 -8.81 -9.33
N VAL A 142 -11.27 -10.02 -9.66
CA VAL A 142 -10.49 -10.33 -10.86
C VAL A 142 -11.05 -11.60 -11.47
N ASN A 143 -11.31 -11.57 -12.78
CA ASN A 143 -11.62 -12.75 -13.58
C ASN A 143 -10.65 -12.84 -14.78
N SER A 144 -10.90 -13.74 -15.73
CA SER A 144 -10.00 -13.95 -16.88
C SER A 144 -9.94 -12.76 -17.84
N ASP A 145 -10.98 -11.93 -17.85
CA ASP A 145 -11.23 -10.93 -18.89
C ASP A 145 -11.03 -9.52 -18.34
N GLU A 146 -11.40 -9.28 -17.08
CA GLU A 146 -11.32 -7.98 -16.43
C GLU A 146 -11.05 -8.04 -14.92
N GLN A 147 -10.64 -6.90 -14.40
CA GLN A 147 -10.50 -6.58 -12.99
C GLN A 147 -11.41 -5.41 -12.62
N MET A 148 -11.93 -5.45 -11.39
CA MET A 148 -12.63 -4.35 -10.74
C MET A 148 -11.89 -3.95 -9.48
N LEU A 149 -11.85 -2.65 -9.20
CA LEU A 149 -11.34 -2.07 -7.96
C LEU A 149 -12.26 -0.96 -7.48
N VAL A 150 -12.52 -0.91 -6.17
CA VAL A 150 -13.16 0.22 -5.51
C VAL A 150 -12.16 0.84 -4.56
N LEU A 151 -11.82 2.11 -4.81
CA LEU A 151 -10.95 2.90 -3.96
C LEU A 151 -11.80 3.76 -3.01
N GLN A 152 -11.28 4.01 -1.82
CA GLN A 152 -11.89 4.93 -0.87
C GLN A 152 -11.01 6.16 -0.67
N VAL A 153 -11.61 7.35 -0.75
CA VAL A 153 -10.90 8.64 -0.65
C VAL A 153 -11.67 9.66 0.18
N SER A 154 -11.05 10.76 0.59
CA SER A 154 -11.75 11.96 1.06
C SER A 154 -11.11 13.21 0.48
N VAL A 155 -11.90 14.27 0.32
CA VAL A 155 -11.43 15.58 -0.16
C VAL A 155 -11.69 16.63 0.93
N GLN A 156 -10.67 17.43 1.24
CA GLN A 156 -10.79 18.56 2.15
C GLN A 156 -10.60 19.85 1.37
N ASN A 157 -11.55 20.78 1.54
CA ASN A 157 -11.48 22.12 0.97
C ASN A 157 -10.76 23.06 1.95
N MET A 158 -9.57 23.51 1.55
CA MET A 158 -8.76 24.50 2.27
C MET A 158 -8.87 25.91 1.65
N ALA A 159 -9.60 26.06 0.54
CA ALA A 159 -9.82 27.34 -0.11
C ALA A 159 -10.87 28.20 0.63
N ASN A 160 -10.94 29.47 0.25
CA ASN A 160 -11.92 30.44 0.76
C ASN A 160 -13.27 30.40 0.00
N GLN A 161 -13.40 29.53 -1.00
CA GLN A 161 -14.60 29.35 -1.82
C GLN A 161 -14.99 27.87 -1.83
N SER A 162 -16.29 27.60 -2.04
CA SER A 162 -16.75 26.23 -2.21
C SER A 162 -16.12 25.58 -3.43
N ILE A 163 -15.82 24.29 -3.33
CA ILE A 163 -15.36 23.46 -4.45
C ILE A 163 -16.44 22.47 -4.84
N TYR A 164 -16.45 22.07 -6.11
CA TYR A 164 -17.36 21.05 -6.63
C TYR A 164 -16.58 19.75 -6.84
N VAL A 165 -16.95 18.71 -6.11
CA VAL A 165 -16.28 17.41 -6.10
C VAL A 165 -17.17 16.38 -6.78
N THR A 166 -16.60 15.66 -7.74
CA THR A 166 -17.26 14.64 -8.56
C THR A 166 -16.28 13.49 -8.82
N PRO A 167 -16.75 12.25 -9.08
CA PRO A 167 -15.88 11.15 -9.49
C PRO A 167 -14.94 11.51 -10.65
N TYR A 168 -15.38 12.41 -11.56
CA TYR A 168 -14.57 12.83 -12.72
C TYR A 168 -13.35 13.69 -12.38
N ASN A 169 -13.25 14.22 -11.15
CA ASN A 169 -12.01 14.84 -10.70
C ASN A 169 -10.89 13.79 -10.56
N PHE A 170 -11.23 12.51 -10.40
CA PHE A 170 -10.26 11.46 -10.16
C PHE A 170 -9.82 10.75 -11.44
N THR A 171 -8.56 10.33 -11.47
CA THR A 171 -7.97 9.49 -12.53
C THR A 171 -6.99 8.51 -11.91
N LEU A 172 -7.21 7.22 -12.14
CA LEU A 172 -6.34 6.15 -11.67
C LEU A 172 -5.31 5.81 -12.74
N PHE A 173 -4.07 5.60 -12.34
CA PHE A 173 -2.98 5.19 -13.22
C PHE A 173 -2.50 3.79 -12.87
N ASP A 174 -2.23 3.00 -13.90
CA ASP A 174 -1.58 1.71 -13.75
C ASP A 174 -0.05 1.81 -13.72
N GLN A 175 0.62 0.68 -13.53
CA GLN A 175 2.08 0.55 -13.50
C GLN A 175 2.80 0.99 -14.79
N TRP A 176 2.07 1.18 -15.89
CA TRP A 176 2.60 1.64 -17.17
C TRP A 176 2.21 3.10 -17.47
N GLY A 177 1.50 3.75 -16.56
CA GLY A 177 1.03 5.13 -16.70
C GLY A 177 -0.22 5.28 -17.56
N TRP A 178 -0.94 4.20 -17.86
CA TRP A 178 -2.23 4.30 -18.54
C TRP A 178 -3.29 4.83 -17.57
N ASN A 179 -4.14 5.71 -18.06
CA ASN A 179 -5.10 6.42 -17.23
C ASN A 179 -6.50 5.85 -17.36
N TYR A 180 -7.18 5.72 -16.23
CA TYR A 180 -8.51 5.14 -16.09
C TYR A 180 -9.42 6.11 -15.34
N ARG A 181 -10.63 6.30 -15.85
CA ARG A 181 -11.66 7.11 -15.18
C ARG A 181 -12.54 6.19 -14.33
N PRO A 182 -13.04 6.68 -13.18
CA PRO A 182 -14.05 5.94 -12.44
C PRO A 182 -15.27 5.65 -13.32
N THR A 183 -15.77 4.42 -13.27
CA THR A 183 -17.00 3.98 -13.93
C THR A 183 -18.18 3.92 -12.97
N MET A 184 -17.91 3.94 -11.67
CA MET A 184 -18.88 4.03 -10.59
C MET A 184 -18.34 4.97 -9.50
N GLY A 185 -19.21 5.57 -8.70
CA GLY A 185 -18.77 6.41 -7.59
C GLY A 185 -19.91 7.08 -6.83
N PHE A 186 -19.60 8.23 -6.25
CA PHE A 186 -20.49 9.04 -5.42
C PHE A 186 -21.23 10.12 -6.24
N ASP A 187 -22.32 10.63 -5.69
CA ASP A 187 -23.03 11.79 -6.24
C ASP A 187 -22.21 13.07 -6.05
N ALA A 188 -22.16 13.92 -7.07
CA ALA A 188 -21.35 15.13 -7.01
C ALA A 188 -21.85 16.10 -5.92
N GLU A 189 -20.91 16.70 -5.19
CA GLU A 189 -21.19 17.50 -3.99
C GLU A 189 -20.44 18.84 -3.99
N ASN A 190 -21.03 19.83 -3.33
CA ASN A 190 -20.39 21.12 -3.06
C ASN A 190 -19.79 21.09 -1.66
N VAL A 191 -18.46 21.21 -1.57
CA VAL A 191 -17.74 21.22 -0.30
C VAL A 191 -17.45 22.65 0.10
N ALA A 192 -18.00 23.08 1.25
CA ALA A 192 -17.85 24.44 1.75
C ALA A 192 -16.39 24.78 2.13
N PRO A 193 -16.01 26.07 2.21
CA PRO A 193 -14.71 26.49 2.69
C PRO A 193 -14.37 25.92 4.07
N GLY A 194 -13.18 25.33 4.22
CA GLY A 194 -12.69 24.77 5.48
C GLY A 194 -13.33 23.45 5.90
N SER A 195 -14.26 22.89 5.12
CA SER A 195 -14.87 21.59 5.39
C SER A 195 -14.25 20.47 4.53
N GLY A 196 -14.71 19.24 4.73
CA GLY A 196 -14.33 18.10 3.90
C GLY A 196 -15.53 17.24 3.57
N THR A 197 -15.30 16.29 2.68
CA THR A 197 -16.25 15.23 2.34
C THR A 197 -16.17 14.13 3.39
N ASP A 198 -17.22 13.32 3.47
CA ASP A 198 -17.10 11.98 4.04
C ASP A 198 -16.19 11.10 3.15
N ARG A 199 -16.03 9.83 3.51
CA ARG A 199 -15.28 8.89 2.67
C ARG A 199 -16.08 8.54 1.41
N LEU A 200 -15.52 8.89 0.28
CA LEU A 200 -16.07 8.69 -1.06
C LEU A 200 -15.54 7.40 -1.67
N LEU A 201 -16.41 6.67 -2.36
CA LEU A 201 -16.05 5.46 -3.09
C LEU A 201 -15.87 5.77 -4.59
N LEU A 202 -14.81 5.21 -5.17
CA LEU A 202 -14.46 5.34 -6.59
C LEU A 202 -14.31 3.94 -7.18
N GLY A 203 -15.29 3.53 -7.99
CA GLY A 203 -15.28 2.23 -8.66
C GLY A 203 -14.65 2.33 -10.06
N PHE A 204 -13.75 1.39 -10.34
CA PHE A 204 -13.09 1.20 -11.62
C PHE A 204 -13.39 -0.23 -12.08
N THR A 205 -14.15 -0.36 -13.16
CA THR A 205 -14.50 -1.63 -13.80
C THR A 205 -13.81 -1.75 -15.15
N ALA A 206 -13.82 -2.94 -15.76
CA ALA A 206 -13.17 -3.21 -17.04
C ALA A 206 -11.67 -2.86 -17.06
N LEU A 207 -10.99 -2.99 -15.91
CA LEU A 207 -9.53 -2.89 -15.86
C LEU A 207 -8.91 -4.15 -16.46
N PRO A 208 -7.74 -4.07 -17.12
CA PRO A 208 -7.04 -5.27 -17.58
C PRO A 208 -6.77 -6.25 -16.42
N PRO A 209 -6.81 -7.58 -16.63
CA PRO A 209 -6.54 -8.56 -15.56
C PRO A 209 -5.16 -8.46 -14.90
N VAL A 210 -4.21 -7.82 -15.57
CA VAL A 210 -2.83 -7.57 -15.10
C VAL A 210 -2.65 -6.17 -14.50
N PHE A 211 -3.74 -5.44 -14.30
CA PHE A 211 -3.74 -4.09 -13.78
C PHE A 211 -3.17 -4.05 -12.35
N ARG A 212 -2.26 -3.10 -12.11
CA ARG A 212 -1.78 -2.76 -10.77
C ARG A 212 -1.87 -1.25 -10.57
N PRO A 213 -2.62 -0.79 -9.56
CA PRO A 213 -2.75 0.65 -9.31
C PRO A 213 -1.39 1.22 -8.89
N ALA A 214 -0.93 2.26 -9.58
CA ALA A 214 0.36 2.91 -9.32
C ALA A 214 0.19 4.33 -8.76
N ALA A 215 -0.83 5.07 -9.22
CA ALA A 215 -1.10 6.40 -8.70
C ALA A 215 -2.57 6.80 -8.86
N LEU A 216 -3.04 7.71 -8.02
CA LEU A 216 -4.34 8.37 -8.15
C LEU A 216 -4.13 9.88 -8.27
N ALA A 217 -4.65 10.46 -9.35
CA ALA A 217 -4.63 11.89 -9.55
C ALA A 217 -6.00 12.53 -9.28
N TYR A 218 -5.98 13.75 -8.77
CA TYR A 218 -7.11 14.66 -8.67
C TYR A 218 -6.89 15.83 -9.63
N ASP A 219 -7.93 16.19 -10.39
CA ASP A 219 -7.94 17.21 -11.45
C ASP A 219 -6.84 17.02 -12.50
N TYR A 220 -6.59 15.75 -12.87
CA TYR A 220 -5.62 15.39 -13.90
C TYR A 220 -5.87 16.13 -15.22
N GLY A 221 -4.80 16.70 -15.79
CA GLY A 221 -4.83 17.50 -17.01
C GLY A 221 -4.99 19.00 -16.76
N THR A 222 -5.08 19.43 -15.50
CA THR A 222 -5.11 20.86 -15.12
C THR A 222 -3.79 21.29 -14.48
N PRO A 223 -3.49 22.60 -14.40
CA PRO A 223 -2.34 23.11 -13.64
C PRO A 223 -2.40 22.83 -12.13
N GLU A 224 -3.59 22.55 -11.60
CA GLU A 224 -3.82 22.28 -10.17
C GLU A 224 -3.79 20.78 -9.86
N ALA A 225 -3.44 19.94 -10.84
CA ALA A 225 -3.43 18.49 -10.70
C ALA A 225 -2.55 18.05 -9.53
N MET A 226 -3.12 17.20 -8.68
CA MET A 226 -2.42 16.56 -7.57
C MET A 226 -2.32 15.09 -7.86
N VAL A 227 -1.18 14.48 -7.56
CA VAL A 227 -0.95 13.05 -7.76
C VAL A 227 -0.56 12.44 -6.43
N ILE A 228 -1.22 11.34 -6.11
CA ILE A 228 -0.88 10.43 -5.04
C ILE A 228 -0.20 9.22 -5.68
N GLU A 229 1.12 9.16 -5.63
CA GLU A 229 1.90 8.00 -6.04
C GLU A 229 1.84 6.94 -4.95
N PHE A 230 1.17 5.83 -5.23
CA PHE A 230 0.94 4.77 -4.23
C PHE A 230 2.21 4.05 -3.80
N GLU A 231 3.35 4.24 -4.47
CA GLU A 231 4.63 3.67 -4.03
C GLU A 231 5.54 4.68 -3.33
N LYS A 232 5.36 5.99 -3.57
CA LYS A 232 6.28 7.05 -3.12
C LYS A 232 5.71 7.96 -2.06
N ASP A 233 4.42 8.24 -2.11
CA ASP A 233 3.75 9.20 -1.21
C ASP A 233 3.34 8.58 0.12
N TYR A 234 3.99 7.45 0.43
CA TYR A 234 4.09 6.86 1.74
C TYR A 234 4.90 7.76 2.68
N VAL A 235 4.30 8.84 3.21
CA VAL A 235 4.95 9.70 4.23
C VAL A 235 5.01 8.98 5.58
N PRO A 236 6.18 8.51 6.05
CA PRO A 236 6.28 7.81 7.32
C PRO A 236 6.01 8.79 8.47
N LEU A 237 5.22 8.41 9.48
CA LEU A 237 5.12 9.17 10.74
C LEU A 237 6.50 9.31 11.42
N SER A 238 6.72 10.29 12.30
CA SER A 238 7.96 10.32 13.08
C SER A 238 8.04 9.11 14.02
N ASP A 239 9.25 8.62 14.31
CA ASP A 239 9.44 7.49 15.24
C ASP A 239 8.89 7.81 16.64
N GLU A 240 8.87 9.09 17.03
CA GLU A 240 8.22 9.58 18.24
C GLU A 240 6.69 9.39 18.21
N LEU A 241 6.04 9.64 17.07
CA LEU A 241 4.59 9.39 16.92
C LEU A 241 4.25 7.90 16.85
N VAL A 242 5.19 7.08 16.37
CA VAL A 242 5.00 5.63 16.20
C VAL A 242 5.29 4.86 17.49
N TYR A 243 6.38 5.17 18.18
CA TYR A 243 6.86 4.43 19.35
C TYR A 243 6.69 5.20 20.68
N GLY A 244 6.29 6.47 20.63
CA GLY A 244 6.34 7.38 21.77
C GLY A 244 7.77 7.90 22.02
N ALA A 245 7.87 9.08 22.64
CA ALA A 245 9.16 9.77 22.87
C ALA A 245 10.21 8.93 23.63
N ALA A 246 9.78 7.97 24.46
CA ALA A 246 10.66 7.12 25.25
C ALA A 246 11.28 5.94 24.48
N SER A 247 10.70 5.54 23.34
CA SER A 247 11.10 4.32 22.61
C SER A 247 11.70 4.61 21.23
N ALA A 248 11.60 5.84 20.74
CA ALA A 248 12.16 6.28 19.44
C ALA A 248 13.70 6.20 19.37
N SER A 249 14.41 6.13 20.50
CA SER A 249 15.87 6.00 20.54
C SER A 249 16.37 4.59 20.17
N ASN A 250 15.51 3.57 20.15
CA ASN A 250 15.89 2.19 19.87
C ASN A 250 15.60 1.75 18.42
N SER A 251 14.76 2.48 17.66
CA SER A 251 14.34 2.11 16.29
C SER A 251 15.37 2.38 15.20
N VAL A 252 16.38 3.22 15.47
CA VAL A 252 17.39 3.63 14.48
C VAL A 252 18.36 2.48 14.13
N ALA A 253 18.52 1.50 15.03
CA ALA A 253 19.45 0.38 14.84
C ALA A 253 18.90 -0.73 13.91
N ASP A 254 17.59 -0.99 13.94
CA ASP A 254 16.99 -2.09 13.19
C ASP A 254 16.74 -1.75 11.71
N ASN A 255 16.49 -0.48 11.39
CA ASN A 255 16.24 -0.06 10.01
C ASN A 255 17.53 -0.01 9.16
N ALA A 256 18.66 0.35 9.78
CA ALA A 256 19.96 0.41 9.11
C ALA A 256 20.54 -0.99 8.80
N SER A 257 20.31 -1.96 9.67
CA SER A 257 20.77 -3.35 9.49
C SER A 257 19.95 -4.10 8.44
N ALA A 258 18.64 -3.83 8.34
CA ALA A 258 17.78 -4.38 7.29
C ALA A 258 18.15 -3.86 5.88
N GLN A 259 18.44 -2.56 5.73
CA GLN A 259 18.90 -1.98 4.45
C GLN A 259 20.28 -2.52 4.02
N ALA A 260 21.21 -2.73 4.96
CA ALA A 260 22.52 -3.29 4.66
C ALA A 260 22.46 -4.75 4.19
N LYS A 261 21.50 -5.54 4.71
CA LYS A 261 21.30 -6.95 4.32
C LYS A 261 20.64 -7.10 2.94
N MET A 262 19.90 -6.08 2.48
CA MET A 262 19.31 -6.03 1.13
C MET A 262 20.29 -5.60 0.04
N ALA A 263 21.36 -4.87 0.39
CA ALA A 263 22.41 -4.47 -0.54
C ALA A 263 23.47 -5.56 -0.78
N ALA A 264 23.44 -6.65 -0.01
CA ALA A 264 24.35 -7.77 -0.20
C ALA A 264 23.86 -8.64 -1.39
N PRO A 265 24.65 -8.81 -2.46
CA PRO A 265 24.29 -9.73 -3.53
C PRO A 265 24.19 -11.15 -2.95
N ALA A 266 23.08 -11.84 -3.28
CA ALA A 266 22.89 -13.23 -2.88
C ALA A 266 24.10 -14.08 -3.33
N PRO A 267 24.64 -14.96 -2.47
CA PRO A 267 25.73 -15.84 -2.87
C PRO A 267 25.21 -16.77 -3.97
N VAL A 268 25.83 -16.67 -5.15
CA VAL A 268 25.56 -17.57 -6.29
C VAL A 268 25.98 -18.98 -5.87
N ALA A 269 25.03 -19.83 -5.55
CA ALA A 269 25.27 -21.25 -5.43
C ALA A 269 25.72 -21.77 -6.81
N GLN A 270 26.97 -22.22 -6.92
CA GLN A 270 27.48 -22.89 -8.11
C GLN A 270 26.68 -24.19 -8.33
N ILE A 271 25.75 -24.17 -9.28
CA ILE A 271 25.10 -25.38 -9.78
C ILE A 271 26.16 -26.14 -10.58
N ALA A 272 26.70 -27.21 -9.99
CA ALA A 272 27.59 -28.14 -10.67
C ALA A 272 26.82 -28.85 -11.81
N ASN A 273 27.31 -28.66 -13.03
CA ASN A 273 26.88 -29.38 -14.23
C ASN A 273 26.98 -30.89 -14.02
N GLN A 274 25.85 -31.60 -13.99
CA GLN A 274 25.82 -33.05 -14.24
C GLN A 274 25.44 -33.27 -15.71
N THR A 275 26.45 -33.33 -16.57
CA THR A 275 26.32 -33.91 -17.90
C THR A 275 26.43 -35.43 -17.73
N ALA A 276 25.30 -36.13 -17.68
CA ALA A 276 25.29 -37.58 -17.81
C ALA A 276 25.56 -37.93 -19.28
N ALA A 277 26.79 -38.37 -19.56
CA ALA A 277 27.18 -38.95 -20.81
C ALA A 277 26.51 -40.33 -20.96
N SER A 278 25.73 -40.47 -22.03
CA SER A 278 25.37 -41.75 -22.62
C SER A 278 26.61 -42.36 -23.27
N THR A 279 27.02 -43.57 -22.86
CA THR A 279 27.78 -44.50 -23.70
C THR A 279 27.52 -45.95 -23.26
N GLU A 280 27.40 -46.80 -24.27
CA GLU A 280 27.01 -48.20 -24.33
C GLU A 280 27.93 -49.18 -23.55
N MET A 281 27.32 -50.21 -22.95
CA MET A 281 27.58 -51.64 -23.22
C MET A 281 26.48 -52.50 -22.60
#